data_AF-A0A541BNQ3-F1
#
_entry.id   AF-A0A541BNQ3-F1
#
_cell.length_a   1.000
_cell.length_b   1.000
_cell.length_c   1.000
_cell.angle_alpha   90.00
_cell.angle_beta   90.00
_cell.angle_gamma   90.00
#
_symmetry.space_group_name_H-M   'P 1'
#
loop_
_entity.id
_entity.type
_entity.pdbx_description
1 polymer ?
#
loop_
_entity_poly.entity_id
_entity_poly.type
_entity_poly.pdbx_seq_one_letter_code
_entity_poly.pdbx_strand_id
1 'polypeptide(L)'
;MTPRGFFARHRIASGLIAPGILGVAALVTLPWALSSGPRTADTELTSSVTECHDMVTVSIAGRGDTPSADTPKLVDANGNALPAALSTDYSSKWLDPVANAPAASVNPNSYASVYVAYPANMDSYESAVTTGVANAESVMQQIQQSCPNTRFAIVGYSEGADVARRVAMDVGHQTADAKGGYGIVNPANVTGVVIFADAGRADGTGPFPGATNPFTNPNGFNQAYQTGTTPADGQGAVQGTGGSDFGALNGRIASFCSDGDLTCSAPQNISLLNLAVNVGRQLNVDSLEKNGLTLDNGQGVAVVLGQIAFNAFQEIRATPNWMQGNETFLDVLLKVSDPAYKPGQTTAVTDTAQDASISTNQMSPLAYLPQKMFKEIVGLIATNQNTIPVVMSDPYNLTLGPDAKGHHFDYWRDANTADGKPLTSSQYAAAWLTQLAQQAQAGQPLDTTVKPDATTVKTVVDQVTATPTPTSAAATTSGTATTSTSTSNSATPTDSASASATTTAPTTAAPTPAANEVDASTSVTPETTSAAPTVETQTAAVVPTTTAAVSTTPTTTPAVPSSTR
;
A
#
# COMPACT_ATOMS: atom_id res chain seq x y z
N MET A 1 -51.45 -7.11 -32.52
CA MET A 1 -51.63 -8.42 -33.21
C MET A 1 -50.26 -8.90 -33.68
N THR A 2 -49.71 -9.97 -33.09
CA THR A 2 -48.61 -10.83 -33.63
C THR A 2 -49.17 -11.76 -34.73
N PRO A 3 -48.39 -12.41 -35.66
CA PRO A 3 -47.19 -13.24 -35.38
C PRO A 3 -46.11 -13.55 -36.51
N ARG A 4 -44.93 -14.06 -36.08
CA ARG A 4 -44.02 -15.16 -36.56
C ARG A 4 -43.52 -15.37 -38.03
N GLY A 5 -42.23 -15.80 -38.14
CA GLY A 5 -41.61 -16.70 -39.17
C GLY A 5 -40.34 -16.09 -39.83
N PHE A 6 -39.21 -16.75 -40.19
CA PHE A 6 -38.94 -18.14 -40.60
C PHE A 6 -37.40 -18.36 -40.78
N PHE A 7 -36.84 -19.52 -40.41
CA PHE A 7 -35.43 -19.94 -40.63
C PHE A 7 -35.21 -20.54 -42.04
N ALA A 8 -33.99 -20.44 -42.62
CA ALA A 8 -33.20 -21.57 -43.21
C ALA A 8 -32.21 -21.17 -44.35
N ARG A 9 -31.18 -22.05 -44.51
CA ARG A 9 -30.36 -22.41 -45.72
C ARG A 9 -28.91 -21.87 -45.74
N HIS A 10 -27.86 -22.62 -46.14
CA HIS A 10 -27.63 -24.02 -46.57
C HIS A 10 -26.11 -24.33 -46.60
N ARG A 11 -25.74 -25.62 -46.59
CA ARG A 11 -24.39 -26.20 -46.71
C ARG A 11 -24.10 -26.74 -48.15
N ILE A 12 -22.83 -27.08 -48.39
CA ILE A 12 -22.22 -28.14 -49.24
C ILE A 12 -21.79 -27.77 -50.69
N ALA A 13 -20.48 -27.88 -51.01
CA ALA A 13 -19.91 -28.96 -51.86
C ALA A 13 -18.42 -28.75 -52.20
N SER A 14 -17.65 -29.86 -52.11
CA SER A 14 -16.22 -30.00 -52.43
C SER A 14 -15.98 -30.46 -53.88
N GLY A 15 -14.79 -30.20 -54.43
CA GLY A 15 -14.31 -30.82 -55.68
C GLY A 15 -12.82 -30.55 -55.96
N LEU A 16 -12.01 -31.61 -55.90
CA LEU A 16 -10.59 -31.70 -56.29
C LEU A 16 -10.42 -31.94 -57.81
N ILE A 17 -9.25 -31.59 -58.37
CA ILE A 17 -8.36 -32.40 -59.27
C ILE A 17 -7.38 -31.49 -60.07
N ALA A 18 -6.07 -31.78 -59.96
CA ALA A 18 -4.92 -31.28 -60.76
C ALA A 18 -4.65 -32.24 -61.98
N PRO A 19 -3.54 -32.24 -62.78
CA PRO A 19 -2.29 -31.45 -62.79
C PRO A 19 -1.67 -31.11 -64.20
N GLY A 20 -0.49 -30.45 -64.22
CA GLY A 20 0.53 -30.46 -65.29
C GLY A 20 0.73 -29.12 -66.03
N ILE A 21 1.92 -28.62 -66.43
CA ILE A 21 3.28 -29.16 -66.66
C ILE A 21 4.27 -27.97 -66.87
N LEU A 22 5.53 -28.14 -66.41
CA LEU A 22 6.84 -27.58 -66.83
C LEU A 22 7.08 -26.07 -67.09
N GLY A 23 8.14 -25.55 -66.43
CA GLY A 23 8.91 -24.38 -66.86
C GLY A 23 10.18 -24.19 -66.01
N VAL A 24 11.34 -24.53 -66.56
CA VAL A 24 12.66 -24.52 -65.93
C VAL A 24 13.33 -23.14 -66.01
N ALA A 25 13.93 -22.72 -64.88
CA ALA A 25 15.08 -21.83 -64.67
C ALA A 25 15.05 -20.36 -65.14
N ALA A 26 15.14 -19.44 -64.15
CA ALA A 26 16.11 -18.35 -64.15
C ALA A 26 16.37 -17.88 -62.70
N LEU A 27 17.61 -18.08 -62.23
CA LEU A 27 18.14 -17.50 -61.00
C LEU A 27 18.23 -15.97 -61.14
N VAL A 28 17.47 -15.24 -60.32
CA VAL A 28 17.74 -13.83 -60.03
C VAL A 28 17.81 -13.69 -58.52
N THR A 29 19.03 -13.66 -58.00
CA THR A 29 19.31 -13.30 -56.60
C THR A 29 19.16 -11.79 -56.45
N LEU A 30 18.07 -11.34 -55.82
CA LEU A 30 17.90 -9.98 -55.31
C LEU A 30 17.83 -10.06 -53.78
N PRO A 31 18.61 -9.25 -53.05
CA PRO A 31 18.59 -9.28 -51.59
C PRO A 31 17.32 -8.59 -51.08
N TRP A 32 16.40 -9.37 -50.52
CA TRP A 32 15.37 -8.83 -49.61
C TRP A 32 16.04 -8.47 -48.29
N ALA A 33 16.70 -7.32 -48.25
CA ALA A 33 16.86 -6.57 -47.03
C ALA A 33 15.60 -5.72 -46.84
N LEU A 34 15.10 -5.64 -45.60
CA LEU A 34 13.89 -4.92 -45.14
C LEU A 34 12.60 -5.75 -45.10
N SER A 35 12.63 -6.92 -44.45
CA SER A 35 11.55 -7.24 -43.52
C SER A 35 12.03 -6.88 -42.12
N SER A 36 11.57 -5.74 -41.59
CA SER A 36 11.60 -5.49 -40.17
C SER A 36 10.70 -6.54 -39.51
N GLY A 37 11.28 -7.69 -39.14
CA GLY A 37 10.63 -8.60 -38.22
C GLY A 37 10.28 -7.86 -36.92
N PRO A 38 9.37 -8.41 -36.09
CA PRO A 38 9.18 -7.86 -34.74
C PRO A 38 10.56 -7.81 -34.10
N ARG A 39 11.06 -6.59 -33.85
CA ARG A 39 12.22 -6.42 -32.99
C ARG A 39 11.76 -6.88 -31.63
N THR A 40 12.12 -8.10 -31.24
CA THR A 40 12.54 -8.30 -29.86
C THR A 40 13.62 -7.26 -29.66
N ALA A 41 13.26 -6.13 -29.06
CA ALA A 41 14.30 -5.33 -28.43
C ALA A 41 14.93 -6.31 -27.45
N ASP A 42 16.15 -6.75 -27.74
CA ASP A 42 17.01 -7.27 -26.69
C ASP A 42 16.93 -6.18 -25.62
N THR A 43 16.36 -6.50 -24.46
CA THR A 43 16.29 -5.58 -23.33
C THR A 43 17.74 -5.19 -23.04
N GLU A 44 18.19 -4.08 -23.64
CA GLU A 44 19.60 -3.74 -23.68
C GLU A 44 20.02 -3.49 -22.24
N LEU A 45 20.91 -4.34 -21.74
CA LEU A 45 21.37 -4.29 -20.36
C LEU A 45 22.33 -3.11 -20.27
N THR A 46 21.86 -2.00 -19.72
CA THR A 46 22.53 -0.69 -19.80
C THR A 46 23.50 -0.45 -18.64
N SER A 47 23.22 -0.99 -17.45
CA SER A 47 23.94 -0.67 -16.21
C SER A 47 24.21 -1.90 -15.35
N SER A 48 25.38 -1.94 -14.69
CA SER A 48 25.80 -3.05 -13.85
C SER A 48 25.94 -2.65 -12.39
N VAL A 49 25.63 -3.58 -11.48
CA VAL A 49 25.90 -3.45 -10.04
C VAL A 49 27.37 -3.23 -9.69
N THR A 50 28.31 -3.43 -10.63
CA THR A 50 29.73 -3.13 -10.41
C THR A 50 30.06 -1.64 -10.50
N GLU A 51 29.12 -0.82 -10.97
CA GLU A 51 29.23 0.65 -10.92
C GLU A 51 28.88 1.12 -9.51
N CYS A 52 29.91 1.20 -8.65
CA CYS A 52 29.70 1.50 -7.25
C CYS A 52 29.31 2.97 -7.02
N HIS A 53 28.26 3.14 -6.22
CA HIS A 53 27.82 4.42 -5.67
C HIS A 53 27.98 4.45 -4.16
N ASP A 54 28.21 5.64 -3.59
CA ASP A 54 28.30 5.80 -2.14
C ASP A 54 26.95 5.48 -1.47
N MET A 55 25.84 5.87 -2.12
CA MET A 55 24.49 5.48 -1.71
C MET A 55 23.61 5.09 -2.91
N VAL A 56 22.80 4.04 -2.74
CA VAL A 56 21.75 3.64 -3.68
C VAL A 56 20.40 3.71 -2.98
N THR A 57 19.42 4.39 -3.59
CA THR A 57 18.03 4.31 -3.16
C THR A 57 17.31 3.21 -3.90
N VAL A 58 16.74 2.26 -3.15
CA VAL A 58 15.89 1.18 -3.67
C VAL A 58 14.43 1.62 -3.60
N SER A 59 13.89 1.95 -4.76
CA SER A 59 12.56 2.51 -4.94
C SER A 59 11.56 1.42 -5.32
N ILE A 60 10.46 1.31 -4.58
CA ILE A 60 9.43 0.31 -4.75
C ILE A 60 8.08 1.02 -4.86
N ALA A 61 7.66 1.25 -6.10
CA ALA A 61 6.44 2.01 -6.39
C ALA A 61 5.18 1.12 -6.32
N GLY A 62 4.01 1.77 -6.35
CA GLY A 62 2.71 1.13 -6.15
C GLY A 62 2.17 0.43 -7.40
N ARG A 63 0.91 -0.04 -7.29
CA ARG A 63 0.19 -0.76 -8.36
C ARG A 63 0.30 -0.03 -9.71
N GLY A 64 0.77 -0.75 -10.73
CA GLY A 64 0.91 -0.24 -12.10
C GLY A 64 2.03 0.78 -12.35
N ASP A 65 2.86 1.09 -11.35
CA ASP A 65 4.00 1.99 -11.47
C ASP A 65 5.30 1.19 -11.23
N THR A 66 5.60 0.24 -12.12
CA THR A 66 6.75 -0.67 -12.02
C THR A 66 7.43 -0.84 -13.38
N PRO A 67 8.75 -1.03 -13.45
CA PRO A 67 9.45 -1.30 -14.71
C PRO A 67 8.86 -2.48 -15.48
N SER A 68 8.49 -2.27 -16.75
CA SER A 68 7.92 -3.33 -17.60
C SER A 68 9.00 -4.31 -18.09
N ALA A 69 8.59 -5.36 -18.80
CA ALA A 69 9.54 -6.32 -19.40
C ALA A 69 10.47 -5.66 -20.43
N ASP A 70 10.01 -4.60 -21.10
CA ASP A 70 10.76 -3.88 -22.13
C ASP A 70 11.71 -2.82 -21.56
N THR A 71 11.57 -2.48 -20.27
CA THR A 71 12.47 -1.55 -19.60
C THR A 71 13.87 -2.15 -19.45
N PRO A 72 14.94 -1.46 -19.86
CA PRO A 72 16.32 -1.85 -19.58
C PRO A 72 16.51 -2.24 -18.11
N LYS A 73 17.18 -3.36 -17.87
CA LYS A 73 17.39 -3.92 -16.54
C LYS A 73 18.82 -3.72 -16.07
N LEU A 74 18.96 -3.51 -14.76
CA LEU A 74 20.23 -3.62 -14.07
C LEU A 74 20.76 -5.05 -14.24
N VAL A 75 22.08 -5.23 -14.32
CA VAL A 75 22.71 -6.55 -14.33
C VAL A 75 23.58 -6.82 -13.12
N ASP A 76 23.67 -8.09 -12.74
CA ASP A 76 24.66 -8.55 -11.77
C ASP A 76 26.09 -8.51 -12.34
N ALA A 77 27.09 -8.89 -11.52
CA ALA A 77 28.49 -8.91 -11.91
C ALA A 77 28.81 -9.90 -13.06
N ASN A 78 27.91 -10.83 -13.38
CA ASN A 78 28.05 -11.81 -14.45
C ASN A 78 27.26 -11.41 -15.71
N GLY A 79 26.57 -10.26 -15.70
CA GLY A 79 25.72 -9.81 -16.80
C GLY A 79 24.31 -10.42 -16.81
N ASN A 80 23.88 -11.09 -15.75
CA ASN A 80 22.50 -11.58 -15.65
C ASN A 80 21.56 -10.43 -15.26
N ALA A 81 20.40 -10.35 -15.90
CA ALA A 81 19.40 -9.35 -15.57
C ALA A 81 18.88 -9.49 -14.13
N LEU A 82 18.81 -8.36 -13.44
CA LEU A 82 18.18 -8.22 -12.14
C LEU A 82 16.77 -7.64 -12.30
N PRO A 83 15.86 -7.91 -11.34
CA PRO A 83 14.50 -7.36 -11.36
C PRO A 83 14.51 -5.89 -10.89
N ALA A 84 15.32 -5.03 -11.52
CA ALA A 84 15.35 -3.60 -11.27
C ALA A 84 15.81 -2.82 -12.51
N ALA A 85 15.46 -1.53 -12.56
CA ALA A 85 15.91 -0.58 -13.58
C ALA A 85 16.51 0.67 -12.91
N LEU A 86 17.44 1.37 -13.56
CA LEU A 86 17.91 2.67 -13.09
C LEU A 86 16.88 3.78 -13.35
N SER A 87 16.98 4.87 -12.59
CA SER A 87 16.19 6.10 -12.79
C SER A 87 16.36 6.75 -14.17
N THR A 88 17.37 6.36 -14.96
CA THR A 88 17.56 6.81 -16.35
C THR A 88 16.73 6.01 -17.35
N ASP A 89 16.37 4.77 -16.99
CA ASP A 89 15.65 3.82 -17.84
C ASP A 89 14.18 3.69 -17.45
N TYR A 90 13.83 4.12 -16.23
CA TYR A 90 12.47 4.11 -15.70
C TYR A 90 12.15 5.40 -14.93
N SER A 91 10.90 5.86 -15.01
CA SER A 91 10.40 7.01 -14.25
C SER A 91 9.14 6.64 -13.49
N SER A 92 9.12 6.88 -12.19
CA SER A 92 7.91 6.81 -11.36
C SER A 92 7.39 8.22 -11.09
N LYS A 93 6.12 8.44 -11.47
CA LYS A 93 5.41 9.69 -11.16
C LYS A 93 5.47 10.04 -9.67
N TRP A 94 5.42 9.03 -8.80
CA TRP A 94 5.29 9.22 -7.36
C TRP A 94 6.63 9.24 -6.65
N LEU A 95 7.53 8.32 -7.02
CA LEU A 95 8.80 8.16 -6.32
C LEU A 95 9.91 9.05 -6.87
N ASP A 96 9.90 9.46 -8.14
CA ASP A 96 10.98 10.28 -8.71
C ASP A 96 11.26 11.58 -7.93
N PRO A 97 10.25 12.36 -7.49
CA PRO A 97 10.50 13.59 -6.72
C PRO A 97 11.26 13.32 -5.42
N VAL A 98 11.13 12.13 -4.83
CA VAL A 98 11.75 11.79 -3.54
C VAL A 98 13.06 11.03 -3.77
N ALA A 99 12.99 9.95 -4.56
CA ALA A 99 14.09 9.04 -4.81
C ALA A 99 15.16 9.63 -5.73
N ASN A 100 14.89 10.64 -6.56
CA ASN A 100 15.93 11.25 -7.40
C ASN A 100 16.48 12.56 -6.84
N ALA A 101 15.85 13.11 -5.79
CA ALA A 101 16.28 14.36 -5.16
C ALA A 101 17.77 14.41 -4.76
N PRO A 102 18.37 13.32 -4.21
CA PRO A 102 19.77 13.38 -3.80
C PRO A 102 20.76 13.63 -4.95
N ALA A 103 20.44 13.19 -6.17
CA ALA A 103 21.34 13.22 -7.33
C ALA A 103 21.85 14.64 -7.67
N ALA A 104 21.05 15.67 -7.39
CA ALA A 104 21.43 17.06 -7.67
C ALA A 104 22.33 17.69 -6.61
N SER A 105 22.54 17.02 -5.47
CA SER A 105 23.24 17.55 -4.29
C SER A 105 24.51 16.78 -3.94
N VAL A 106 24.87 15.78 -4.76
CA VAL A 106 26.09 14.98 -4.65
C VAL A 106 26.81 14.89 -5.99
N ASN A 107 28.01 14.33 -6.01
CA ASN A 107 28.75 14.06 -7.23
C ASN A 107 27.99 13.05 -8.10
N PRO A 108 28.06 13.15 -9.44
CA PRO A 108 27.31 12.27 -10.35
C PRO A 108 27.49 10.77 -10.12
N ASN A 109 28.64 10.33 -9.61
CA ASN A 109 28.92 8.91 -9.35
C ASN A 109 28.65 8.50 -7.89
N SER A 110 28.29 9.43 -7.01
CA SER A 110 28.09 9.12 -5.58
C SER A 110 26.69 8.57 -5.28
N TYR A 111 25.74 8.71 -6.20
CA TYR A 111 24.35 8.35 -5.96
C TYR A 111 23.67 7.71 -7.16
N ALA A 112 22.83 6.71 -6.91
CA ALA A 112 21.87 6.18 -7.88
C ALA A 112 20.51 5.86 -7.23
N SER A 113 19.46 5.85 -8.05
CA SER A 113 18.14 5.34 -7.68
C SER A 113 17.79 4.18 -8.60
N VAL A 114 17.38 3.06 -7.98
CA VAL A 114 16.96 1.84 -8.68
C VAL A 114 15.49 1.57 -8.38
N TYR A 115 14.73 1.12 -9.38
CA TYR A 115 13.31 0.82 -9.28
C TYR A 115 13.10 -0.68 -9.38
N VAL A 116 12.54 -1.27 -8.34
CA VAL A 116 12.30 -2.72 -8.27
C VAL A 116 11.17 -3.10 -9.21
N ALA A 117 11.42 -4.05 -10.10
CA ALA A 117 10.42 -4.66 -10.96
C ALA A 117 9.74 -5.80 -10.21
N TYR A 118 8.42 -5.74 -10.09
CA TYR A 118 7.58 -6.78 -9.51
C TYR A 118 6.16 -6.69 -10.10
N PRO A 119 5.27 -7.67 -9.87
CA PRO A 119 3.94 -7.68 -10.50
C PRO A 119 3.11 -6.41 -10.28
N ALA A 120 3.21 -5.77 -9.11
CA ALA A 120 2.51 -4.53 -8.75
C ALA A 120 1.03 -4.55 -9.14
N ASN A 121 0.33 -5.63 -8.75
CA ASN A 121 -1.04 -5.91 -9.20
C ASN A 121 -1.85 -6.65 -8.13
N MET A 122 -3.17 -6.65 -8.31
CA MET A 122 -4.09 -7.35 -7.41
C MET A 122 -4.59 -8.68 -8.01
N ASP A 123 -3.80 -9.35 -8.85
CA ASP A 123 -4.11 -10.73 -9.28
C ASP A 123 -4.02 -11.70 -8.09
N SER A 124 -3.02 -11.47 -7.23
CA SER A 124 -2.91 -11.94 -5.86
C SER A 124 -1.98 -10.98 -5.13
N TYR A 125 -2.55 -10.16 -4.24
CA TYR A 125 -1.81 -9.12 -3.52
C TYR A 125 -0.60 -9.70 -2.77
N GLU A 126 -0.79 -10.80 -2.03
CA GLU A 126 0.33 -11.41 -1.30
C GLU A 126 1.41 -11.97 -2.22
N SER A 127 1.04 -12.54 -3.36
CA SER A 127 2.03 -13.04 -4.34
C SER A 127 2.84 -11.90 -4.94
N ALA A 128 2.18 -10.80 -5.31
CA ALA A 128 2.82 -9.60 -5.83
C ALA A 128 3.79 -9.00 -4.79
N VAL A 129 3.32 -8.77 -3.57
CA VAL A 129 4.13 -8.22 -2.47
C VAL A 129 5.30 -9.15 -2.14
N THR A 130 5.08 -10.45 -1.99
CA THR A 130 6.15 -11.43 -1.70
C THR A 130 7.22 -11.44 -2.79
N THR A 131 6.80 -11.37 -4.07
CA THR A 131 7.73 -11.26 -5.21
C THR A 131 8.50 -9.95 -5.16
N GLY A 132 7.83 -8.84 -4.82
CA GLY A 132 8.46 -7.54 -4.63
C GLY A 132 9.54 -7.55 -3.54
N VAL A 133 9.26 -8.19 -2.40
CA VAL A 133 10.21 -8.32 -1.29
C VAL A 133 11.44 -9.10 -1.75
N ALA A 134 11.24 -10.29 -2.32
CA ALA A 134 12.32 -11.14 -2.80
C ALA A 134 13.18 -10.43 -3.87
N ASN A 135 12.54 -9.69 -4.79
CA ASN A 135 13.24 -8.95 -5.83
C ASN A 135 14.06 -7.78 -5.25
N ALA A 136 13.50 -7.01 -4.33
CA ALA A 136 14.19 -5.89 -3.67
C ALA A 136 15.40 -6.38 -2.86
N GLU A 137 15.22 -7.43 -2.05
CA GLU A 137 16.29 -8.05 -1.27
C GLU A 137 17.40 -8.59 -2.16
N SER A 138 17.05 -9.29 -3.25
CA SER A 138 18.02 -9.81 -4.22
C SER A 138 18.82 -8.68 -4.86
N VAL A 139 18.17 -7.59 -5.28
CA VAL A 139 18.86 -6.42 -5.86
C VAL A 139 19.82 -5.79 -4.85
N MET A 140 19.37 -5.58 -3.61
CA MET A 140 20.21 -5.06 -2.52
C MET A 140 21.41 -5.97 -2.25
N GLN A 141 21.20 -7.28 -2.20
CA GLN A 141 22.23 -8.27 -1.98
C GLN A 141 23.29 -8.23 -3.11
N GLN A 142 22.87 -8.16 -4.37
CA GLN A 142 23.77 -8.13 -5.52
C GLN A 142 24.61 -6.84 -5.58
N ILE A 143 24.00 -5.70 -5.26
CA ILE A 143 24.72 -4.42 -5.11
C ILE A 143 25.73 -4.51 -3.97
N GLN A 144 25.33 -4.99 -2.79
CA GLN A 144 26.21 -5.10 -1.61
C GLN A 144 27.38 -6.06 -1.83
N GLN A 145 27.18 -7.15 -2.58
CA GLN A 145 28.24 -8.10 -2.93
C GLN A 145 29.27 -7.47 -3.87
N SER A 146 28.82 -6.67 -4.83
CA SER A 146 29.68 -6.01 -5.82
C SER A 146 30.35 -4.76 -5.25
N CYS A 147 29.66 -4.03 -4.38
CA CYS A 147 30.06 -2.75 -3.81
C CYS A 147 29.85 -2.76 -2.28
N PRO A 148 30.79 -3.34 -1.50
CA PRO A 148 30.61 -3.58 -0.07
C PRO A 148 30.40 -2.32 0.80
N ASN A 149 30.82 -1.16 0.30
CA ASN A 149 30.73 0.11 1.01
C ASN A 149 29.46 0.91 0.65
N THR A 150 28.67 0.44 -0.32
CA THR A 150 27.44 1.12 -0.73
C THR A 150 26.44 1.12 0.41
N ARG A 151 25.89 2.29 0.69
CA ARG A 151 24.78 2.47 1.63
C ARG A 151 23.47 2.42 0.88
N PHE A 152 22.42 2.04 1.58
CA PHE A 152 21.08 1.94 1.02
C PHE A 152 20.13 2.91 1.69
N ALA A 153 19.24 3.48 0.89
CA ALA A 153 17.94 3.94 1.34
C ALA A 153 16.85 3.08 0.68
N ILE A 154 15.70 2.94 1.33
CA ILE A 154 14.55 2.23 0.77
C ILE A 154 13.38 3.19 0.73
N VAL A 155 12.67 3.28 -0.40
CA VAL A 155 11.50 4.15 -0.56
C VAL A 155 10.35 3.34 -1.12
N GLY A 156 9.22 3.30 -0.41
CA GLY A 156 8.01 2.60 -0.81
C GLY A 156 6.78 3.49 -0.87
N TYR A 157 5.85 3.21 -1.79
CA TYR A 157 4.55 3.87 -1.86
C TYR A 157 3.42 2.89 -2.18
N SER A 158 2.29 3.00 -1.48
CA SER A 158 1.06 2.21 -1.75
C SER A 158 1.31 0.69 -1.61
N GLU A 159 1.00 -0.13 -2.62
CA GLU A 159 1.39 -1.55 -2.63
C GLU A 159 2.91 -1.75 -2.39
N GLY A 160 3.74 -0.88 -2.97
CA GLY A 160 5.19 -0.89 -2.77
C GLY A 160 5.62 -0.42 -1.37
N ALA A 161 4.74 0.22 -0.61
CA ALA A 161 5.00 0.52 0.80
C ALA A 161 4.96 -0.72 1.69
N ASP A 162 4.05 -1.67 1.42
CA ASP A 162 4.07 -2.97 2.14
C ASP A 162 5.34 -3.76 1.79
N VAL A 163 5.76 -3.75 0.51
CA VAL A 163 7.04 -4.33 0.11
C VAL A 163 8.22 -3.67 0.84
N ALA A 164 8.35 -2.35 0.78
CA ALA A 164 9.43 -1.61 1.43
C ALA A 164 9.48 -1.85 2.94
N ARG A 165 8.31 -1.91 3.57
CA ARG A 165 8.16 -2.22 4.99
C ARG A 165 8.69 -3.60 5.32
N ARG A 166 8.24 -4.64 4.60
CA ARG A 166 8.64 -6.03 4.84
C ARG A 166 10.15 -6.20 4.62
N VAL A 167 10.70 -5.63 3.54
CA VAL A 167 12.16 -5.57 3.31
C VAL A 167 12.89 -4.91 4.50
N ALA A 168 12.38 -3.79 5.01
CA ALA A 168 12.99 -3.11 6.15
C ALA A 168 12.91 -3.95 7.45
N MET A 169 11.82 -4.68 7.67
CA MET A 169 11.69 -5.61 8.79
C MET A 169 12.65 -6.80 8.65
N ASP A 170 12.69 -7.44 7.47
CA ASP A 170 13.57 -8.57 7.18
C ASP A 170 15.05 -8.17 7.35
N VAL A 171 15.43 -6.99 6.83
CA VAL A 171 16.77 -6.42 7.05
C VAL A 171 17.01 -6.06 8.52
N GLY A 172 16.02 -5.56 9.24
CA GLY A 172 16.15 -5.12 10.63
C GLY A 172 16.26 -6.27 11.63
N HIS A 173 15.62 -7.40 11.36
CA HIS A 173 15.52 -8.55 12.27
C HIS A 173 16.46 -9.71 11.96
N GLN A 174 17.14 -9.70 10.81
CA GLN A 174 18.18 -10.69 10.51
C GLN A 174 19.34 -10.62 11.51
N THR A 175 20.00 -11.76 11.69
CA THR A 175 21.18 -11.90 12.54
C THR A 175 22.41 -12.18 11.67
N ALA A 176 23.56 -11.70 12.11
CA ALA A 176 24.81 -12.00 11.44
C ALA A 176 25.13 -13.50 11.58
N ASP A 177 25.65 -14.10 10.51
CA ASP A 177 26.18 -15.46 10.53
C ASP A 177 27.47 -15.56 11.37
N ALA A 178 28.03 -16.77 11.49
CA ALA A 178 29.25 -17.01 12.26
C ALA A 178 30.49 -16.24 11.75
N LYS A 179 30.44 -15.68 10.54
CA LYS A 179 31.51 -14.90 9.90
C LYS A 179 31.21 -13.40 9.93
N GLY A 180 30.11 -12.98 10.56
CA GLY A 180 29.68 -11.58 10.59
C GLY A 180 28.97 -11.11 9.31
N GLY A 181 28.63 -12.03 8.40
CA GLY A 181 27.87 -11.75 7.19
C GLY A 181 26.37 -11.72 7.44
N TYR A 182 25.63 -10.97 6.63
CA TYR A 182 24.17 -10.88 6.69
C TYR A 182 23.56 -11.50 5.43
N GLY A 183 22.35 -12.06 5.55
CA GLY A 183 21.69 -12.75 4.44
C GLY A 183 21.29 -11.81 3.30
N ILE A 184 20.78 -10.62 3.66
CA ILE A 184 20.31 -9.61 2.71
C ILE A 184 21.40 -8.56 2.51
N VAL A 185 21.53 -7.62 3.47
CA VAL A 185 22.60 -6.62 3.57
C VAL A 185 22.92 -6.37 5.03
N ASN A 186 24.06 -5.76 5.35
CA ASN A 186 24.31 -5.34 6.73
C ASN A 186 23.27 -4.26 7.12
N PRO A 187 22.49 -4.43 8.21
CA PRO A 187 21.50 -3.42 8.63
C PRO A 187 22.14 -2.05 8.87
N ALA A 188 23.43 -2.00 9.24
CA ALA A 188 24.17 -0.75 9.38
C ALA A 188 24.31 0.03 8.07
N ASN A 189 24.28 -0.64 6.91
CA ASN A 189 24.35 -0.02 5.59
C ASN A 189 23.00 0.52 5.12
N VAL A 190 21.87 0.14 5.75
CA VAL A 190 20.57 0.78 5.48
C VAL A 190 20.44 2.02 6.36
N THR A 191 20.50 3.17 5.70
CA THR A 191 20.65 4.49 6.34
C THR A 191 19.33 5.22 6.57
N GLY A 192 18.32 4.93 5.76
CA GLY A 192 16.98 5.49 5.90
C GLY A 192 15.94 4.69 5.10
N VAL A 193 14.75 4.58 5.65
CA VAL A 193 13.59 3.94 5.00
C VAL A 193 12.45 4.94 5.00
N VAL A 194 11.87 5.21 3.83
CA VAL A 194 10.72 6.08 3.65
C VAL A 194 9.55 5.24 3.13
N ILE A 195 8.41 5.33 3.78
CA ILE A 195 7.22 4.54 3.47
C ILE A 195 6.04 5.50 3.40
N PHE A 196 5.40 5.62 2.23
CA PHE A 196 4.20 6.43 2.02
C PHE A 196 2.98 5.52 1.90
N ALA A 197 1.91 5.82 2.63
CA ALA A 197 0.72 4.96 2.70
C ALA A 197 1.04 3.55 3.24
N ASP A 198 1.74 3.49 4.38
CA ASP A 198 2.10 2.24 5.04
C ASP A 198 0.86 1.45 5.49
N ALA A 199 0.52 0.41 4.72
CA ALA A 199 -0.63 -0.45 4.97
C ALA A 199 -0.48 -1.39 6.19
N GLY A 200 0.73 -1.51 6.75
CA GLY A 200 1.03 -2.29 7.96
C GLY A 200 1.28 -1.41 9.20
N ARG A 201 1.04 -0.11 9.11
CA ARG A 201 1.22 0.83 10.23
C ARG A 201 0.35 0.44 11.44
N ALA A 202 0.92 0.51 12.65
CA ALA A 202 0.19 0.32 13.89
C ALA A 202 -0.51 1.60 14.37
N ASP A 203 -1.68 1.44 15.01
CA ASP A 203 -2.45 2.55 15.58
C ASP A 203 -1.66 3.32 16.66
N GLY A 204 -1.92 4.63 16.75
CA GLY A 204 -1.32 5.49 17.76
C GLY A 204 0.19 5.74 17.61
N THR A 205 0.82 5.21 16.55
CA THR A 205 2.26 5.37 16.32
C THR A 205 2.58 6.63 15.54
N GLY A 206 3.64 7.33 15.96
CA GLY A 206 4.19 8.46 15.22
C GLY A 206 4.91 8.03 13.94
N PRO A 207 5.14 8.95 12.99
CA PRO A 207 5.74 8.67 11.68
C PRO A 207 7.18 8.13 11.74
N PHE A 208 7.87 8.18 12.88
CA PHE A 208 9.24 7.69 13.01
C PHE A 208 9.36 6.54 14.03
N PRO A 209 8.93 5.31 13.67
CA PRO A 209 9.04 4.14 14.53
C PRO A 209 10.45 3.93 15.09
N GLY A 210 10.54 3.73 16.40
CA GLY A 210 11.80 3.49 17.10
C GLY A 210 12.75 4.68 17.21
N ALA A 211 12.37 5.87 16.73
CA ALA A 211 13.17 7.09 16.91
C ALA A 211 13.08 7.62 18.34
N THR A 212 14.08 8.41 18.74
CA THR A 212 14.05 9.12 20.03
C THR A 212 12.89 10.13 20.08
N ASN A 213 12.57 10.75 18.94
CA ASN A 213 11.46 11.69 18.77
C ASN A 213 10.46 11.15 17.74
N PRO A 214 9.64 10.14 18.08
CA PRO A 214 8.85 9.37 17.10
C PRO A 214 7.79 10.20 16.35
N PHE A 215 7.45 11.39 16.85
CA PHE A 215 6.51 12.31 16.21
C PHE A 215 7.16 13.46 15.46
N THR A 216 8.46 13.68 15.64
CA THR A 216 9.13 14.90 15.15
C THR A 216 10.15 14.60 14.07
N ASN A 217 11.00 13.60 14.23
CA ASN A 217 12.05 13.31 13.25
C ASN A 217 12.70 11.92 13.43
N PRO A 218 13.29 11.32 12.38
CA PRO A 218 14.12 10.14 12.52
C PRO A 218 15.44 10.48 13.21
N ASN A 219 16.10 9.47 13.79
CA ASN A 219 17.42 9.65 14.40
C ASN A 219 18.43 10.08 13.32
N GLY A 220 19.21 11.13 13.58
CA GLY A 220 20.17 11.67 12.61
C GLY A 220 19.63 12.67 11.60
N PHE A 221 18.39 13.14 11.79
CA PHE A 221 17.84 14.23 10.98
C PHE A 221 17.16 15.27 11.86
N ASN A 222 17.90 16.28 12.33
CA ASN A 222 17.38 17.28 13.26
C ASN A 222 16.50 18.37 12.60
N GLN A 223 15.81 18.03 11.53
CA GLN A 223 14.74 18.81 10.93
C GLN A 223 13.41 18.26 11.44
N ALA A 224 12.61 19.10 12.09
CA ALA A 224 11.27 18.70 12.53
C ALA A 224 10.34 18.52 11.32
N TYR A 225 9.67 17.37 11.28
CA TYR A 225 8.59 17.06 10.34
C TYR A 225 7.32 17.80 10.72
N GLN A 226 6.96 17.71 12.00
CA GLN A 226 5.82 18.39 12.59
C GLN A 226 6.12 18.79 14.04
N THR A 227 5.38 19.76 14.55
CA THR A 227 5.44 20.17 15.97
C THR A 227 4.48 19.40 16.87
N GLY A 228 3.40 18.86 16.29
CA GLY A 228 2.39 18.09 17.02
C GLY A 228 2.81 16.65 17.32
N THR A 229 2.20 16.06 18.34
CA THR A 229 2.38 14.64 18.72
C THR A 229 1.13 13.80 18.43
N THR A 230 0.16 14.35 17.70
CA THR A 230 -1.01 13.60 17.27
C THR A 230 -0.60 12.73 16.07
N PRO A 231 -0.71 11.40 16.15
CA PRO A 231 -0.52 10.52 15.01
C PRO A 231 -1.69 10.67 14.02
N ALA A 232 -1.51 10.18 12.80
CA ALA A 232 -2.65 9.97 11.90
C ALA A 232 -3.66 9.03 12.57
N ASP A 233 -4.96 9.23 12.31
CA ASP A 233 -5.99 8.40 12.93
C ASP A 233 -5.95 6.95 12.42
N GLY A 234 -6.35 6.00 13.27
CA GLY A 234 -6.50 4.59 12.88
C GLY A 234 -5.18 3.87 12.57
N GLN A 235 -5.26 2.80 11.79
CA GLN A 235 -4.16 1.87 11.49
C GLN A 235 -4.08 1.51 10.00
N GLY A 236 -3.04 0.78 9.62
CA GLY A 236 -2.94 0.20 8.29
C GLY A 236 -4.04 -0.83 7.99
N ALA A 237 -4.52 -0.85 6.73
CA ALA A 237 -5.58 -1.75 6.29
C ALA A 237 -5.14 -3.23 6.20
N VAL A 238 -3.84 -3.48 6.08
CA VAL A 238 -3.27 -4.84 5.96
C VAL A 238 -2.80 -5.29 7.33
N GLN A 239 -3.62 -6.11 7.97
CA GLN A 239 -3.29 -6.73 9.26
C GLN A 239 -2.39 -7.95 9.07
N GLY A 240 -1.61 -8.28 10.11
CA GLY A 240 -0.73 -9.45 10.15
C GLY A 240 0.66 -9.26 9.55
N THR A 241 0.89 -8.17 8.82
CA THR A 241 2.17 -7.82 8.17
C THR A 241 2.79 -6.55 8.78
N GLY A 242 2.17 -6.06 9.87
CA GLY A 242 2.35 -4.75 10.48
C GLY A 242 3.06 -4.73 11.84
N GLY A 243 3.13 -3.55 12.46
CA GLY A 243 3.83 -3.29 13.73
C GLY A 243 4.66 -2.00 13.76
N SER A 244 5.39 -1.76 14.85
CA SER A 244 6.31 -0.62 14.98
C SER A 244 7.77 -1.01 15.23
N ASP A 245 8.05 -2.32 15.28
CA ASP A 245 9.40 -2.83 15.47
C ASP A 245 10.04 -3.16 14.12
N PHE A 246 11.08 -2.40 13.77
CA PHE A 246 11.93 -2.61 12.59
C PHE A 246 13.34 -3.11 12.99
N GLY A 247 13.48 -3.69 14.18
CA GLY A 247 14.74 -4.26 14.67
C GLY A 247 15.88 -3.25 14.68
N ALA A 248 16.99 -3.60 14.03
CA ALA A 248 18.19 -2.75 13.93
C ALA A 248 17.97 -1.45 13.13
N LEU A 249 16.85 -1.33 12.39
CA LEU A 249 16.49 -0.12 11.65
C LEU A 249 15.59 0.84 12.44
N ASN A 250 15.20 0.49 13.67
CA ASN A 250 14.44 1.39 14.55
C ASN A 250 15.12 2.77 14.66
N GLY A 251 14.32 3.81 14.43
CA GLY A 251 14.77 5.20 14.38
C GLY A 251 15.34 5.67 13.04
N ARG A 252 15.42 4.78 12.03
CA ARG A 252 15.79 5.12 10.64
C ARG A 252 14.61 4.91 9.68
N ILE A 253 13.39 4.96 10.19
CA ILE A 253 12.16 4.76 9.43
C ILE A 253 11.36 6.06 9.45
N ALA A 254 10.82 6.45 8.29
CA ALA A 254 9.80 7.47 8.13
C ALA A 254 8.58 6.85 7.45
N SER A 255 7.61 6.43 8.25
CA SER A 255 6.32 5.85 7.83
C SER A 255 5.25 6.94 7.83
N PHE A 256 5.08 7.60 6.69
CA PHE A 256 4.11 8.67 6.51
C PHE A 256 2.72 8.12 6.20
N CYS A 257 1.73 8.70 6.87
CA CYS A 257 0.32 8.44 6.62
C CYS A 257 -0.44 9.78 6.59
N SER A 258 -1.23 9.99 5.54
CA SER A 258 -2.12 11.15 5.43
C SER A 258 -3.46 10.81 6.08
N ASP A 259 -4.03 11.74 6.84
CA ASP A 259 -5.35 11.55 7.44
C ASP A 259 -6.40 11.28 6.35
N GLY A 260 -7.20 10.23 6.54
CA GLY A 260 -8.23 9.82 5.56
C GLY A 260 -7.74 8.94 4.41
N ASP A 261 -6.43 8.66 4.31
CA ASP A 261 -5.93 7.58 3.46
C ASP A 261 -6.23 6.23 4.12
N LEU A 262 -7.37 5.62 3.78
CA LEU A 262 -7.81 4.35 4.36
C LEU A 262 -6.83 3.18 4.15
N THR A 263 -5.80 3.33 3.30
CA THR A 263 -4.71 2.35 3.19
C THR A 263 -3.90 2.28 4.49
N CYS A 264 -3.60 3.43 5.09
CA CYS A 264 -2.73 3.55 6.27
C CYS A 264 -3.45 4.14 7.51
N SER A 265 -4.64 4.71 7.33
CA SER A 265 -5.48 5.41 8.30
C SER A 265 -6.89 4.78 8.36
N ALA A 266 -6.96 3.45 8.27
CA ALA A 266 -8.20 2.70 8.43
C ALA A 266 -8.70 2.80 9.89
N PRO A 267 -9.95 3.22 10.12
CA PRO A 267 -10.52 3.27 11.46
C PRO A 267 -10.47 1.91 12.19
N GLN A 268 -10.37 1.93 13.52
CA GLN A 268 -10.56 0.71 14.32
C GLN A 268 -12.00 0.23 14.26
N ASN A 269 -12.27 -1.00 14.72
CA ASN A 269 -13.62 -1.55 14.78
C ASN A 269 -14.29 -1.55 13.39
N ILE A 270 -13.58 -2.12 12.41
CA ILE A 270 -14.02 -2.35 11.03
C ILE A 270 -13.93 -3.84 10.64
N SER A 271 -14.15 -4.76 11.57
CA SER A 271 -13.85 -6.19 11.41
C SER A 271 -14.44 -6.85 10.15
N LEU A 272 -15.64 -6.47 9.71
CA LEU A 272 -16.20 -6.95 8.44
C LEU A 272 -15.42 -6.46 7.22
N LEU A 273 -14.91 -5.22 7.26
CA LEU A 273 -14.06 -4.70 6.19
C LEU A 273 -12.68 -5.37 6.23
N ASN A 274 -12.11 -5.60 7.42
CA ASN A 274 -10.86 -6.37 7.55
C ASN A 274 -11.01 -7.80 7.01
N LEU A 275 -12.13 -8.46 7.27
CA LEU A 275 -12.44 -9.75 6.67
C LEU A 275 -12.51 -9.65 5.13
N ALA A 276 -13.15 -8.61 4.60
CA ALA A 276 -13.20 -8.37 3.16
C ALA A 276 -11.81 -8.10 2.56
N VAL A 277 -10.93 -7.37 3.26
CA VAL A 277 -9.53 -7.15 2.87
C VAL A 277 -8.75 -8.46 2.87
N ASN A 278 -8.85 -9.27 3.93
CA ASN A 278 -8.18 -10.57 4.03
C ASN A 278 -8.61 -11.54 2.91
N VAL A 279 -9.91 -11.57 2.59
CA VAL A 279 -10.43 -12.32 1.45
C VAL A 279 -9.91 -11.72 0.14
N GLY A 280 -10.02 -10.40 -0.04
CA GLY A 280 -9.61 -9.69 -1.25
C GLY A 280 -8.14 -9.88 -1.61
N ARG A 281 -7.24 -9.92 -0.62
CA ARG A 281 -5.80 -10.20 -0.79
C ARG A 281 -5.51 -11.56 -1.42
N GLN A 282 -6.45 -12.50 -1.32
CA GLN A 282 -6.37 -13.86 -1.88
C GLN A 282 -7.14 -14.02 -3.20
N LEU A 283 -7.80 -12.97 -3.67
CA LEU A 283 -8.56 -12.96 -4.92
C LEU A 283 -7.83 -12.19 -6.02
N ASN A 284 -8.19 -12.50 -7.25
CA ASN A 284 -7.84 -11.68 -8.40
C ASN A 284 -8.81 -10.48 -8.48
N VAL A 285 -8.53 -9.44 -7.71
CA VAL A 285 -9.34 -8.21 -7.64
C VAL A 285 -9.27 -7.45 -8.96
N ASP A 286 -8.13 -7.49 -9.64
CA ASP A 286 -7.94 -6.89 -10.98
C ASP A 286 -8.98 -7.40 -12.00
N SER A 287 -9.19 -8.71 -12.02
CA SER A 287 -10.17 -9.37 -12.90
C SER A 287 -11.60 -9.10 -12.47
N LEU A 288 -11.87 -9.05 -11.16
CA LEU A 288 -13.20 -8.73 -10.63
C LEU A 288 -13.59 -7.28 -10.92
N GLU A 289 -12.64 -6.34 -10.80
CA GLU A 289 -12.81 -4.92 -11.14
C GLU A 289 -13.09 -4.73 -12.63
N LYS A 290 -12.31 -5.39 -13.51
CA LYS A 290 -12.43 -5.25 -14.97
C LYS A 290 -13.63 -5.99 -15.56
N ASN A 291 -13.93 -7.19 -15.07
CA ASN A 291 -14.85 -8.12 -15.72
C ASN A 291 -16.08 -8.50 -14.87
N GLY A 292 -16.15 -8.05 -13.60
CA GLY A 292 -17.13 -8.55 -12.64
C GLY A 292 -16.91 -10.02 -12.26
N LEU A 293 -17.89 -10.62 -11.57
CA LEU A 293 -17.87 -12.05 -11.27
C LEU A 293 -18.28 -12.84 -12.53
N THR A 294 -17.34 -13.57 -13.11
CA THR A 294 -17.50 -14.44 -14.27
C THR A 294 -17.37 -15.90 -13.87
N LEU A 295 -17.66 -16.83 -14.79
CA LEU A 295 -17.42 -18.24 -14.53
C LEU A 295 -15.93 -18.56 -14.35
N ASP A 296 -15.06 -17.82 -15.06
CA ASP A 296 -13.61 -18.04 -15.06
C ASP A 296 -12.97 -17.60 -13.74
N ASN A 297 -13.34 -16.43 -13.20
CA ASN A 297 -12.82 -15.96 -11.92
C ASN A 297 -13.67 -16.46 -10.71
N GLY A 298 -14.92 -16.90 -10.95
CA GLY A 298 -15.82 -17.37 -9.91
C GLY A 298 -15.37 -18.67 -9.23
N GLN A 299 -14.64 -19.53 -9.96
CA GLN A 299 -14.03 -20.72 -9.34
C GLN A 299 -12.97 -20.33 -8.31
N GLY A 300 -12.13 -19.33 -8.60
CA GLY A 300 -11.12 -18.83 -7.67
C GLY A 300 -11.76 -18.27 -6.40
N VAL A 301 -12.83 -17.48 -6.54
CA VAL A 301 -13.61 -16.98 -5.40
C VAL A 301 -14.18 -18.14 -4.57
N ALA A 302 -14.78 -19.14 -5.22
CA ALA A 302 -15.36 -20.29 -4.53
C ALA A 302 -14.31 -21.12 -3.77
N VAL A 303 -13.12 -21.30 -4.34
CA VAL A 303 -12.00 -22.00 -3.70
C VAL A 303 -11.53 -21.26 -2.46
N VAL A 304 -11.32 -19.94 -2.55
CA VAL A 304 -10.88 -19.12 -1.40
C VAL A 304 -11.92 -19.15 -0.27
N LEU A 305 -13.19 -18.87 -0.59
CA LEU A 305 -14.26 -18.91 0.42
C LEU A 305 -14.45 -20.31 1.02
N GLY A 306 -14.34 -21.36 0.20
CA GLY A 306 -14.41 -22.74 0.65
C GLY A 306 -13.25 -23.11 1.60
N GLN A 307 -12.04 -22.67 1.30
CA GLN A 307 -10.87 -22.88 2.15
C GLN A 307 -11.00 -22.15 3.49
N ILE A 308 -11.46 -20.91 3.49
CA ILE A 308 -11.71 -20.12 4.71
C ILE A 308 -12.78 -20.82 5.58
N ALA A 309 -13.89 -21.25 4.98
CA ALA A 309 -14.93 -21.99 5.69
C ALA A 309 -14.42 -23.31 6.28
N PHE A 310 -13.59 -24.05 5.53
CA PHE A 310 -12.97 -25.28 6.02
C PHE A 310 -12.01 -25.01 7.18
N ASN A 311 -11.16 -23.97 7.06
CA ASN A 311 -10.24 -23.57 8.12
C ASN A 311 -10.99 -23.12 9.39
N ALA A 312 -12.08 -22.35 9.25
CA ALA A 312 -12.91 -21.94 10.38
C ALA A 312 -13.48 -23.14 11.13
N PHE A 313 -13.99 -24.14 10.39
CA PHE A 313 -14.49 -25.37 10.99
C PHE A 313 -13.39 -26.14 11.73
N GLN A 314 -12.21 -26.25 11.13
CA GLN A 314 -11.07 -26.92 11.75
C GLN A 314 -10.59 -26.19 13.01
N GLU A 315 -10.54 -24.86 12.98
CA GLU A 315 -10.15 -24.03 14.12
C GLU A 315 -11.13 -24.17 15.28
N ILE A 316 -12.44 -24.02 15.03
CA ILE A 316 -13.48 -24.19 16.06
C ILE A 316 -13.43 -25.58 16.69
N ARG A 317 -13.13 -26.61 15.89
CA ARG A 317 -12.98 -27.99 16.39
C ARG A 317 -11.69 -28.20 17.18
N ALA A 318 -10.62 -27.50 16.82
CA ALA A 318 -9.33 -27.59 17.49
C ALA A 318 -9.32 -26.81 18.81
N THR A 319 -10.13 -25.75 18.93
CA THR A 319 -10.25 -24.92 20.14
C THR A 319 -11.14 -25.58 21.20
N PRO A 320 -10.57 -26.08 22.32
CA PRO A 320 -11.36 -26.71 23.36
C PRO A 320 -12.34 -25.70 23.98
N ASN A 321 -13.57 -26.13 24.23
CA ASN A 321 -14.61 -25.29 24.86
C ASN A 321 -14.87 -23.95 24.15
N TRP A 322 -14.66 -23.84 22.83
CA TRP A 322 -14.91 -22.61 22.06
C TRP A 322 -16.31 -22.01 22.28
N MET A 323 -17.33 -22.87 22.46
CA MET A 323 -18.70 -22.44 22.77
C MET A 323 -18.84 -21.70 24.11
N GLN A 324 -17.92 -21.94 25.06
CA GLN A 324 -17.87 -21.27 26.36
C GLN A 324 -16.93 -20.05 26.33
N GLY A 325 -15.92 -20.08 25.45
CA GLY A 325 -14.91 -19.04 25.29
C GLY A 325 -15.44 -17.68 24.82
N ASN A 326 -14.53 -16.72 24.74
CA ASN A 326 -14.83 -15.34 24.34
C ASN A 326 -14.63 -15.07 22.83
N GLU A 327 -13.84 -15.89 22.14
CA GLU A 327 -13.62 -15.78 20.70
C GLU A 327 -14.94 -15.95 19.95
N THR A 328 -15.33 -14.97 19.14
CA THR A 328 -16.54 -15.00 18.31
C THR A 328 -16.31 -15.75 17.00
N PHE A 329 -17.36 -16.08 16.27
CA PHE A 329 -17.25 -16.66 14.94
C PHE A 329 -16.61 -15.68 13.95
N LEU A 330 -16.89 -14.38 14.11
CA LEU A 330 -16.22 -13.34 13.33
C LEU A 330 -14.71 -13.29 13.64
N ASP A 331 -14.31 -13.46 14.90
CA ASP A 331 -12.89 -13.55 15.28
C ASP A 331 -12.21 -14.76 14.62
N VAL A 332 -12.89 -15.91 14.61
CA VAL A 332 -12.40 -17.10 13.89
C VAL A 332 -12.27 -16.80 12.39
N LEU A 333 -13.28 -16.20 11.76
CA LEU A 333 -13.23 -15.85 10.34
C LEU A 333 -12.10 -14.87 10.03
N LEU A 334 -11.89 -13.85 10.86
CA LEU A 334 -10.76 -12.93 10.75
C LEU A 334 -9.42 -13.66 10.82
N LYS A 335 -9.27 -14.54 11.83
CA LYS A 335 -8.05 -15.33 12.04
C LYS A 335 -7.74 -16.25 10.86
N VAL A 336 -8.72 -17.00 10.38
CA VAL A 336 -8.51 -18.03 9.35
C VAL A 336 -8.57 -17.50 7.91
N SER A 337 -9.05 -16.26 7.74
CA SER A 337 -8.98 -15.54 6.47
C SER A 337 -7.66 -14.80 6.28
N ASP A 338 -6.86 -14.60 7.32
CA ASP A 338 -5.51 -14.04 7.19
C ASP A 338 -4.69 -14.90 6.20
N PRO A 339 -4.12 -14.31 5.13
CA PRO A 339 -3.32 -15.07 4.17
C PRO A 339 -2.10 -15.78 4.78
N ALA A 340 -1.60 -15.31 5.92
CA ALA A 340 -0.49 -15.92 6.66
C ALA A 340 -0.94 -17.08 7.58
N TYR A 341 -2.25 -17.32 7.70
CA TYR A 341 -2.79 -18.34 8.61
C TYR A 341 -2.29 -19.75 8.25
N LYS A 342 -1.73 -20.43 9.26
CA LYS A 342 -1.29 -21.83 9.17
C LYS A 342 -2.11 -22.71 10.12
N PRO A 343 -2.87 -23.69 9.61
CA PRO A 343 -3.66 -24.59 10.45
C PRO A 343 -2.81 -25.29 11.52
N GLY A 344 -3.26 -25.25 12.77
CA GLY A 344 -2.62 -25.96 13.88
C GLY A 344 -1.47 -25.21 14.58
N GLN A 345 -1.10 -24.01 14.15
CA GLN A 345 -0.29 -23.10 14.96
C GLN A 345 -1.22 -22.31 15.89
N THR A 346 -1.39 -22.80 17.12
CA THR A 346 -2.10 -22.04 18.16
C THR A 346 -1.20 -20.90 18.64
N THR A 347 -1.52 -19.67 18.27
CA THR A 347 -0.99 -18.48 18.95
C THR A 347 -1.48 -18.55 20.39
N ALA A 348 -0.55 -18.68 21.34
CA ALA A 348 -0.88 -18.77 22.76
C ALA A 348 -1.58 -17.49 23.22
N VAL A 349 -2.90 -17.54 23.36
CA VAL A 349 -3.62 -16.58 24.20
C VAL A 349 -3.31 -16.97 25.63
N THR A 350 -2.71 -16.05 26.38
CA THR A 350 -2.38 -16.24 27.79
C THR A 350 -3.69 -16.26 28.57
N ASP A 351 -4.30 -17.44 28.73
CA ASP A 351 -5.40 -17.64 29.65
C ASP A 351 -4.84 -17.70 31.07
N THR A 352 -5.20 -16.72 31.90
CA THR A 352 -4.98 -16.77 33.34
C THR A 352 -5.79 -17.91 33.96
N ALA A 353 -5.06 -18.95 34.36
CA ALA A 353 -5.23 -19.84 35.50
C ALA A 353 -6.59 -20.55 35.75
N GLN A 354 -6.51 -21.88 35.61
CA GLN A 354 -7.00 -22.96 36.50
C GLN A 354 -8.43 -22.90 37.04
N ASP A 355 -9.22 -23.94 36.69
CA ASP A 355 -9.49 -24.97 37.70
C ASP A 355 -9.77 -26.34 37.06
N ALA A 356 -9.11 -27.37 37.60
CA ALA A 356 -9.27 -28.76 37.23
C ALA A 356 -10.16 -29.46 38.25
N SER A 357 -11.43 -29.69 37.89
CA SER A 357 -12.21 -30.78 38.46
C SER A 357 -13.21 -31.30 37.43
N ILE A 358 -12.95 -32.49 36.90
CA ILE A 358 -13.90 -33.23 36.08
C ILE A 358 -14.87 -33.94 37.02
N SER A 359 -16.14 -33.52 37.06
CA SER A 359 -17.28 -34.45 37.08
C SER A 359 -18.60 -33.75 36.74
N THR A 360 -19.28 -34.30 35.72
CA THR A 360 -20.74 -34.23 35.43
C THR A 360 -21.34 -32.83 35.24
N ASN A 361 -21.69 -32.38 34.03
CA ASN A 361 -22.47 -33.06 33.00
C ASN A 361 -22.01 -32.63 31.60
N GLN A 362 -22.15 -33.51 30.61
CA GLN A 362 -22.21 -33.11 29.21
C GLN A 362 -23.44 -32.23 28.99
N MET A 363 -23.36 -30.97 29.41
CA MET A 363 -24.22 -29.96 28.83
C MET A 363 -23.87 -29.93 27.36
N SER A 364 -24.87 -30.24 26.54
CA SER A 364 -24.76 -30.08 25.09
C SER A 364 -24.14 -28.72 24.81
N PRO A 365 -23.21 -28.59 23.84
CA PRO A 365 -22.68 -27.29 23.43
C PRO A 365 -23.78 -26.23 23.20
N LEU A 366 -25.01 -26.68 22.93
CA LEU A 366 -26.23 -25.88 22.85
C LEU A 366 -26.62 -25.13 24.13
N ALA A 367 -26.22 -25.59 25.32
CA ALA A 367 -26.50 -24.89 26.58
C ALA A 367 -25.80 -23.52 26.65
N TYR A 368 -24.66 -23.38 25.98
CA TYR A 368 -23.92 -22.14 25.87
C TYR A 368 -24.36 -21.29 24.67
N LEU A 369 -25.26 -21.79 23.81
CA LEU A 369 -25.69 -21.11 22.60
C LEU A 369 -26.30 -19.72 22.89
N PRO A 370 -27.15 -19.50 23.91
CA PRO A 370 -27.66 -18.16 24.20
C PRO A 370 -26.56 -17.17 24.59
N GLN A 371 -25.60 -17.60 25.43
CA GLN A 371 -24.46 -16.77 25.83
C GLN A 371 -23.52 -16.50 24.64
N LYS A 372 -23.27 -17.51 23.82
CA LYS A 372 -22.47 -17.39 22.60
C LYS A 372 -23.11 -16.40 21.64
N MET A 373 -24.40 -16.57 21.33
CA MET A 373 -25.16 -15.65 20.48
C MET A 373 -25.12 -14.20 21.00
N PHE A 374 -25.18 -13.99 22.31
CA PHE A 374 -25.02 -12.67 22.89
C PHE A 374 -23.60 -12.10 22.63
N LYS A 375 -22.55 -12.90 22.85
CA LYS A 375 -21.17 -12.50 22.54
C LYS A 375 -20.95 -12.23 21.05
N GLU A 376 -21.55 -13.02 20.16
CA GLU A 376 -21.51 -12.78 18.70
C GLU A 376 -22.15 -11.44 18.34
N ILE A 377 -23.34 -11.13 18.87
CA ILE A 377 -24.06 -9.88 18.55
C ILE A 377 -23.31 -8.68 19.12
N VAL A 378 -22.90 -8.73 20.39
CA VAL A 378 -22.16 -7.63 21.04
C VAL A 378 -20.80 -7.44 20.36
N GLY A 379 -20.09 -8.54 20.07
CA GLY A 379 -18.82 -8.53 19.35
C GLY A 379 -18.97 -7.95 17.94
N LEU A 380 -20.00 -8.34 17.19
CA LEU A 380 -20.27 -7.80 15.85
C LEU A 380 -20.50 -6.28 15.91
N ILE A 381 -21.34 -5.79 16.83
CA ILE A 381 -21.62 -4.35 16.95
C ILE A 381 -20.37 -3.60 17.39
N ALA A 382 -19.68 -4.09 18.42
CA ALA A 382 -18.50 -3.43 18.99
C ALA A 382 -17.35 -3.35 17.98
N THR A 383 -17.11 -4.42 17.22
CA THR A 383 -16.01 -4.50 16.26
C THR A 383 -16.33 -3.95 14.87
N ASN A 384 -17.53 -3.39 14.65
CA ASN A 384 -17.95 -2.81 13.36
C ASN A 384 -18.54 -1.40 13.48
N GLN A 385 -18.29 -0.71 14.60
CA GLN A 385 -18.81 0.64 14.84
C GLN A 385 -18.43 1.63 13.72
N ASN A 386 -17.29 1.43 13.07
CA ASN A 386 -16.80 2.31 12.01
C ASN A 386 -16.92 1.73 10.60
N THR A 387 -17.48 0.51 10.43
CA THR A 387 -17.63 -0.13 9.11
C THR A 387 -18.57 0.67 8.19
N ILE A 388 -19.70 1.15 8.72
CA ILE A 388 -20.68 1.93 7.94
C ILE A 388 -20.08 3.27 7.47
N PRO A 389 -19.44 4.09 8.35
CA PRO A 389 -18.71 5.28 7.92
C PRO A 389 -17.71 5.03 6.79
N VAL A 390 -16.92 3.95 6.86
CA VAL A 390 -15.91 3.64 5.83
C VAL A 390 -16.56 3.27 4.50
N VAL A 391 -17.55 2.36 4.51
CA VAL A 391 -18.29 1.96 3.29
C VAL A 391 -19.07 3.13 2.69
N MET A 392 -19.48 4.10 3.51
CA MET A 392 -20.12 5.33 3.03
C MET A 392 -19.11 6.36 2.50
N SER A 393 -17.83 6.31 2.92
CA SER A 393 -16.79 7.26 2.50
C SER A 393 -16.14 6.94 1.14
N ASP A 394 -15.97 5.65 0.82
CA ASP A 394 -15.36 5.19 -0.42
C ASP A 394 -16.15 5.52 -1.72
N PRO A 395 -17.50 5.48 -1.77
CA PRO A 395 -18.24 5.95 -2.96
C PRO A 395 -18.10 7.46 -3.23
N TYR A 396 -17.50 8.24 -2.32
CA TYR A 396 -17.15 9.64 -2.54
C TYR A 396 -15.71 9.84 -3.03
N ASN A 397 -15.00 8.78 -3.43
CA ASN A 397 -13.65 8.87 -4.00
C ASN A 397 -12.63 9.51 -3.04
N LEU A 398 -12.82 9.36 -1.72
CA LEU A 398 -12.01 10.08 -0.72
C LEU A 398 -10.61 9.47 -0.56
N THR A 399 -10.43 8.16 -0.73
CA THR A 399 -9.10 7.53 -0.64
C THR A 399 -8.41 7.45 -2.00
N LEU A 400 -9.03 6.80 -2.99
CA LEU A 400 -8.45 6.56 -4.33
C LEU A 400 -9.04 7.46 -5.43
N GLY A 401 -9.49 8.66 -5.08
CA GLY A 401 -10.24 9.50 -6.02
C GLY A 401 -9.52 9.78 -7.34
N PRO A 402 -10.30 9.95 -8.42
CA PRO A 402 -9.76 10.12 -9.77
C PRO A 402 -8.84 11.34 -9.85
N ASP A 403 -7.95 11.35 -10.84
CA ASP A 403 -6.98 12.43 -11.06
C ASP A 403 -6.12 12.74 -9.84
N ALA A 404 -5.84 11.70 -9.04
CA ALA A 404 -5.08 11.76 -7.81
C ALA A 404 -5.64 12.74 -6.76
N LYS A 405 -6.97 12.90 -6.69
CA LYS A 405 -7.64 13.80 -5.75
C LYS A 405 -7.97 13.17 -4.39
N GLY A 406 -7.85 11.87 -4.26
CA GLY A 406 -8.02 11.19 -2.97
C GLY A 406 -6.83 11.35 -2.02
N HIS A 407 -7.06 11.09 -0.74
CA HIS A 407 -6.09 11.18 0.35
C HIS A 407 -4.88 10.27 0.19
N HIS A 408 -5.02 9.18 -0.58
CA HIS A 408 -3.89 8.30 -0.91
C HIS A 408 -2.77 9.02 -1.66
N PHE A 409 -3.05 10.19 -2.26
CA PHE A 409 -2.10 10.98 -3.03
C PHE A 409 -1.69 12.28 -2.32
N ASP A 410 -2.07 12.47 -1.05
CA ASP A 410 -1.86 13.74 -0.33
C ASP A 410 -0.40 13.97 0.08
N TYR A 411 0.46 12.95 0.12
CA TYR A 411 1.86 13.04 0.58
C TYR A 411 2.71 14.10 -0.16
N TRP A 412 2.29 14.53 -1.34
CA TRP A 412 2.93 15.58 -2.14
C TRP A 412 2.29 16.97 -2.00
N ARG A 413 1.30 17.11 -1.11
CA ARG A 413 0.53 18.35 -0.89
C ARG A 413 0.01 18.51 0.55
N ASP A 414 0.44 17.66 1.47
CA ASP A 414 0.00 17.59 2.88
C ASP A 414 0.80 18.52 3.83
N ALA A 415 1.43 19.56 3.28
CA ALA A 415 2.04 20.62 4.09
C ALA A 415 0.93 21.42 4.77
N ASN A 416 1.09 21.64 6.08
CA ASN A 416 0.20 22.43 6.90
C ASN A 416 0.98 23.26 7.91
N THR A 417 1.44 24.43 7.47
CA THR A 417 2.23 25.35 8.30
C THR A 417 1.45 25.87 9.51
N ALA A 418 0.12 25.97 9.41
CA ALA A 418 -0.73 26.41 10.52
C ALA A 418 -0.71 25.41 11.68
N ASP A 419 -0.67 24.11 11.36
CA ASP A 419 -0.56 23.01 12.33
C ASP A 419 0.89 22.55 12.56
N GLY A 420 1.86 23.40 12.18
CA GLY A 420 3.28 23.20 12.44
C GLY A 420 3.92 22.05 11.67
N LYS A 421 3.39 21.71 10.48
CA LYS A 421 3.97 20.80 9.49
C LYS A 421 4.35 21.59 8.22
N PRO A 422 5.54 22.24 8.17
CA PRO A 422 5.86 23.22 7.13
C PRO A 422 6.22 22.62 5.76
N LEU A 423 6.57 21.34 5.70
CA LEU A 423 6.91 20.61 4.48
C LEU A 423 5.87 19.52 4.21
N THR A 424 5.67 19.17 2.95
CA THR A 424 4.95 17.93 2.61
C THR A 424 5.76 16.72 3.07
N SER A 425 5.11 15.57 3.23
CA SER A 425 5.80 14.31 3.54
C SER A 425 6.86 13.98 2.49
N SER A 426 6.55 14.20 1.21
CA SER A 426 7.51 13.98 0.11
C SER A 426 8.71 14.95 0.15
N GLN A 427 8.48 16.23 0.42
CA GLN A 427 9.54 17.23 0.54
C GLN A 427 10.46 16.95 1.73
N TYR A 428 9.89 16.55 2.87
CA TYR A 428 10.65 16.16 4.05
C TYR A 428 11.51 14.92 3.77
N ALA A 429 10.92 13.89 3.17
CA ALA A 429 11.63 12.67 2.79
C ALA A 429 12.78 12.95 1.81
N ALA A 430 12.54 13.76 0.78
CA ALA A 430 13.56 14.14 -0.20
C ALA A 430 14.74 14.87 0.47
N ALA A 431 14.46 15.79 1.41
CA ALA A 431 15.49 16.50 2.16
C ALA A 431 16.30 15.54 3.05
N TRP A 432 15.64 14.58 3.67
CA TRP A 432 16.31 13.57 4.51
C TRP A 432 17.21 12.65 3.68
N LEU A 433 16.70 12.08 2.59
CA LEU A 433 17.48 11.23 1.68
C LEU A 433 18.67 12.00 1.09
N THR A 434 18.51 13.28 0.79
CA THR A 434 19.60 14.13 0.31
C THR A 434 20.71 14.27 1.35
N GLN A 435 20.37 14.49 2.62
CA GLN A 435 21.37 14.52 3.70
C GLN A 435 22.10 13.17 3.83
N LEU A 436 21.37 12.05 3.76
CA LEU A 436 21.96 10.72 3.84
C LEU A 436 22.96 10.47 2.69
N ALA A 437 22.63 10.90 1.47
CA ALA A 437 23.53 10.80 0.32
C ALA A 437 24.80 11.64 0.51
N GLN A 438 24.67 12.87 1.01
CA GLN A 438 25.82 13.73 1.30
C GLN A 438 26.73 13.12 2.38
N GLN A 439 26.15 12.51 3.41
CA GLN A 439 26.91 11.79 4.45
C GLN A 439 27.61 10.55 3.90
N ALA A 440 26.94 9.80 3.02
CA ALA A 440 27.52 8.65 2.34
C ALA A 440 28.72 9.06 1.49
N GLN A 441 28.57 10.09 0.65
CA GLN A 441 29.67 10.65 -0.15
C GLN A 441 30.84 11.13 0.70
N ALA A 442 30.56 11.73 1.86
CA ALA A 442 31.60 12.21 2.77
C ALA A 442 32.29 11.07 3.55
N GLY A 443 31.85 9.81 3.39
CA GLY A 443 32.35 8.65 4.14
C GLY A 443 32.06 8.71 5.65
N GLN A 444 31.18 9.62 6.08
CA GLN A 444 30.89 9.84 7.50
C GLN A 444 29.99 8.74 8.04
N PRO A 445 30.18 8.20 9.26
CA PRO A 445 29.17 7.34 9.88
C PRO A 445 27.84 8.10 10.01
N LEU A 446 26.74 7.37 10.19
CA LEU A 446 25.43 7.98 10.50
C LEU A 446 25.54 8.82 11.78
N ASP A 447 25.66 10.13 11.63
CA ASP A 447 25.72 11.06 12.75
C ASP A 447 24.29 11.43 13.17
N THR A 448 23.95 11.05 14.40
CA THR A 448 22.60 11.19 14.95
C THR A 448 22.24 12.63 15.36
N THR A 449 23.18 13.58 15.25
CA THR A 449 23.06 14.95 15.78
C THR A 449 23.06 16.05 14.71
N VAL A 450 23.22 15.70 13.44
CA VAL A 450 23.31 16.69 12.36
C VAL A 450 21.94 17.28 12.04
N LYS A 451 21.87 18.60 11.99
CA LYS A 451 20.76 19.34 11.37
C LYS A 451 21.12 19.55 9.89
N PRO A 452 20.22 19.24 8.94
CA PRO A 452 20.49 19.51 7.54
C PRO A 452 20.71 21.01 7.32
N ASP A 453 21.59 21.32 6.39
CA ASP A 453 21.82 22.68 5.97
C ASP A 453 20.54 23.29 5.36
N ALA A 454 20.13 24.46 5.87
CA ALA A 454 18.86 25.08 5.49
C ALA A 454 18.82 25.47 4.00
N THR A 455 19.97 25.79 3.40
CA THR A 455 20.03 26.06 1.96
C THR A 455 19.84 24.79 1.13
N THR A 456 20.42 23.67 1.55
CA THR A 456 20.20 22.35 0.95
C THR A 456 18.73 21.93 1.02
N VAL A 457 18.10 22.07 2.20
CA VAL A 457 16.66 21.78 2.37
C VAL A 457 15.84 22.64 1.41
N LYS A 458 16.11 23.95 1.33
CA LYS A 458 15.40 24.85 0.41
C LYS A 458 15.57 24.41 -1.05
N THR A 459 16.79 24.09 -1.48
CA THR A 459 17.06 23.65 -2.86
C THR A 459 16.31 22.37 -3.20
N VAL A 460 16.31 21.39 -2.30
CA VAL A 460 15.55 20.15 -2.48
C VAL A 460 14.05 20.44 -2.56
N VAL A 461 13.52 21.27 -1.66
CA VAL A 461 12.11 21.68 -1.70
C VAL A 461 11.74 22.35 -3.02
N ASP A 462 12.58 23.27 -3.52
CA ASP A 462 12.36 23.94 -4.79
C ASP A 462 12.37 22.93 -5.96
N GLN A 463 13.25 21.92 -5.94
CA GLN A 463 13.33 20.86 -6.96
C GLN A 463 12.11 19.93 -6.94
N VAL A 464 11.73 19.44 -5.77
CA VAL A 464 10.54 18.59 -5.58
C VAL A 464 9.29 19.34 -6.04
N THR A 465 9.20 20.63 -5.74
CA THR A 465 8.07 21.49 -6.13
C THR A 465 8.06 21.79 -7.63
N ALA A 466 9.22 21.94 -8.26
CA ALA A 466 9.35 22.16 -9.70
C ALA A 466 9.09 20.90 -10.53
N THR A 467 9.13 19.72 -9.92
CA THR A 467 8.78 18.47 -10.58
C THR A 467 7.25 18.43 -10.74
N PRO A 468 6.71 18.43 -11.97
CA PRO A 468 5.29 18.63 -12.18
C PRO A 468 4.47 17.53 -11.49
N THR A 469 3.56 17.95 -10.59
CA THR A 469 2.49 17.08 -10.09
C THR A 469 1.43 16.97 -11.19
N PRO A 470 1.13 15.78 -11.75
CA PRO A 470 0.25 15.68 -12.91
C PRO A 470 -1.22 15.71 -12.54
N THR A 471 -1.92 16.72 -13.08
CA THR A 471 -3.29 16.57 -13.61
C THR A 471 -3.25 15.54 -14.74
N SER A 472 -4.17 14.59 -14.74
CA SER A 472 -4.26 13.52 -15.72
C SER A 472 -4.35 14.07 -17.16
N ALA A 473 -3.39 13.69 -18.01
CA ALA A 473 -3.57 13.84 -19.44
C ALA A 473 -4.54 12.74 -19.89
N ALA A 474 -5.75 13.13 -20.27
CA ALA A 474 -6.72 12.24 -20.90
C ALA A 474 -6.06 11.49 -22.06
N ALA A 475 -6.30 10.17 -22.11
CA ALA A 475 -5.97 9.34 -23.25
C ALA A 475 -6.52 10.00 -24.51
N THR A 476 -5.63 10.59 -25.32
CA THR A 476 -6.01 11.11 -26.62
C THR A 476 -6.18 9.89 -27.51
N THR A 477 -7.43 9.54 -27.77
CA THR A 477 -7.83 8.58 -28.78
C THR A 477 -7.15 8.97 -30.10
N SER A 478 -6.23 8.12 -30.55
CA SER A 478 -5.59 8.25 -31.85
C SER A 478 -6.66 8.02 -32.92
N GLY A 479 -7.28 9.12 -33.37
CA GLY A 479 -8.04 9.16 -34.61
C GLY A 479 -7.07 9.05 -35.78
N THR A 480 -7.22 7.98 -36.55
CA THR A 480 -6.55 7.69 -37.81
C THR A 480 -6.45 8.94 -38.70
N ALA A 481 -5.25 9.49 -38.84
CA ALA A 481 -4.95 10.50 -39.84
C ALA A 481 -4.18 9.86 -40.99
N THR A 482 -4.88 9.73 -42.12
CA THR A 482 -4.38 9.24 -43.40
C THR A 482 -3.21 10.09 -43.89
N THR A 483 -2.12 9.41 -44.24
CA THR A 483 -0.92 9.94 -44.88
C THR A 483 -1.25 10.76 -46.13
N SER A 484 -0.74 11.98 -46.20
CA SER A 484 -0.58 12.72 -47.46
C SER A 484 0.81 13.35 -47.48
N THR A 485 1.48 13.11 -48.59
CA THR A 485 2.91 13.17 -48.82
C THR A 485 3.44 14.61 -48.94
N SER A 486 4.62 14.83 -48.36
CA SER A 486 5.73 15.68 -48.83
C SER A 486 5.42 17.03 -49.53
N THR A 487 5.95 18.11 -48.97
CA THR A 487 7.12 18.82 -49.55
C THR A 487 7.63 19.89 -48.59
N SER A 488 8.88 19.72 -48.17
CA SER A 488 9.71 20.71 -47.51
C SER A 488 10.13 21.79 -48.49
N ASN A 489 9.97 23.07 -48.14
CA ASN A 489 10.82 24.13 -48.66
C ASN A 489 11.09 25.19 -47.59
N SER A 490 12.35 25.60 -47.62
CA SER A 490 13.08 26.54 -46.76
C SER A 490 12.51 27.97 -46.78
N ALA A 491 12.57 28.68 -45.64
CA ALA A 491 13.08 30.06 -45.48
C ALA A 491 12.57 30.74 -44.20
N THR A 492 13.49 31.19 -43.35
CA THR A 492 13.38 32.37 -42.46
C THR A 492 13.85 33.61 -43.27
N PRO A 493 13.72 34.90 -42.87
CA PRO A 493 13.00 35.61 -41.78
C PRO A 493 11.98 36.65 -42.34
N THR A 494 11.22 37.45 -41.58
CA THR A 494 11.58 38.83 -41.16
C THR A 494 10.33 39.58 -40.61
N ASP A 495 10.57 40.49 -39.67
CA ASP A 495 9.82 41.63 -39.10
C ASP A 495 8.45 42.09 -39.65
N SER A 496 7.57 42.49 -38.72
CA SER A 496 6.90 43.82 -38.60
C SER A 496 5.69 43.68 -37.65
N ALA A 497 5.64 44.28 -36.46
CA ALA A 497 5.42 45.70 -36.13
C ALA A 497 3.97 46.21 -36.29
N SER A 498 3.48 46.83 -35.20
CA SER A 498 2.31 47.71 -35.04
C SER A 498 0.90 47.10 -35.11
N ALA A 499 -0.11 47.54 -34.35
CA ALA A 499 -0.24 48.48 -33.24
C ALA A 499 -1.73 48.48 -32.79
N SER A 500 -1.99 48.78 -31.52
CA SER A 500 -3.22 49.41 -30.95
C SER A 500 -4.57 48.67 -31.16
N ALA A 501 -5.57 48.70 -30.28
CA ALA A 501 -5.88 49.62 -29.20
C ALA A 501 -7.01 49.02 -28.34
N THR A 502 -6.92 49.23 -27.02
CA THR A 502 -7.98 49.79 -26.17
C THR A 502 -9.25 48.98 -25.79
N THR A 503 -9.50 49.04 -24.47
CA THR A 503 -10.79 49.24 -23.76
C THR A 503 -11.63 48.07 -23.22
N THR A 504 -11.78 48.16 -21.90
CA THR A 504 -12.97 47.94 -21.03
C THR A 504 -13.38 46.54 -20.59
N ALA A 505 -13.31 46.36 -19.26
CA ALA A 505 -14.12 45.44 -18.46
C ALA A 505 -15.63 45.77 -18.59
N PRO A 506 -16.53 44.81 -18.27
CA PRO A 506 -17.08 44.82 -16.91
C PRO A 506 -17.35 43.43 -16.29
N THR A 507 -17.32 43.40 -14.97
CA THR A 507 -17.97 42.45 -14.04
C THR A 507 -19.46 42.26 -14.31
N THR A 508 -20.02 41.04 -14.16
CA THR A 508 -21.28 40.77 -13.41
C THR A 508 -21.45 39.26 -13.07
N ALA A 509 -22.05 39.07 -11.89
CA ALA A 509 -22.57 37.94 -11.11
C ALA A 509 -22.98 36.57 -11.73
N ALA A 510 -22.98 35.59 -10.81
CA ALA A 510 -23.46 34.21 -10.90
C ALA A 510 -25.00 34.08 -10.94
N PRO A 511 -25.54 32.94 -11.43
CA PRO A 511 -26.93 32.57 -11.22
C PRO A 511 -27.13 31.33 -10.31
N THR A 512 -28.16 31.42 -9.47
CA THR A 512 -28.82 30.34 -8.72
C THR A 512 -29.79 29.57 -9.64
N PRO A 513 -30.04 28.25 -9.46
CA PRO A 513 -31.11 27.55 -10.17
C PRO A 513 -32.44 27.55 -9.41
N ALA A 514 -33.53 27.72 -10.16
CA ALA A 514 -34.91 27.75 -9.72
C ALA A 514 -35.54 26.35 -9.61
N ALA A 515 -36.57 26.27 -8.77
CA ALA A 515 -37.47 25.15 -8.55
C ALA A 515 -38.45 24.93 -9.72
N ASN A 516 -38.92 23.68 -9.88
CA ASN A 516 -40.16 23.35 -10.58
C ASN A 516 -40.95 22.35 -9.73
N GLU A 517 -42.19 22.72 -9.42
CA GLU A 517 -43.26 21.87 -8.89
C GLU A 517 -43.87 21.01 -10.00
N VAL A 518 -44.26 19.77 -9.67
CA VAL A 518 -45.48 19.14 -10.19
C VAL A 518 -46.10 18.32 -9.06
N ASP A 519 -47.38 18.57 -8.79
CA ASP A 519 -48.22 18.03 -7.73
C ASP A 519 -49.13 16.88 -8.25
N ALA A 520 -49.78 16.19 -7.31
CA ALA A 520 -50.96 15.31 -7.39
C ALA A 520 -50.79 13.77 -7.16
N SER A 521 -50.72 13.42 -5.87
CA SER A 521 -51.75 12.70 -5.08
C SER A 521 -52.36 11.37 -5.58
N THR A 522 -52.27 10.33 -4.73
CA THR A 522 -53.45 9.56 -4.29
C THR A 522 -53.24 9.00 -2.87
N SER A 523 -54.32 9.08 -2.10
CA SER A 523 -54.46 8.97 -0.65
C SER A 523 -54.71 7.53 -0.17
N VAL A 524 -54.23 7.19 1.03
CA VAL A 524 -54.90 6.24 1.94
C VAL A 524 -54.76 6.71 3.39
N THR A 525 -55.92 6.99 4.02
CA THR A 525 -56.13 7.48 5.40
C THR A 525 -55.99 6.35 6.43
N PRO A 526 -55.56 6.63 7.68
CA PRO A 526 -55.39 5.64 8.74
C PRO A 526 -56.67 5.38 9.54
N GLU A 527 -56.84 4.15 10.04
CA GLU A 527 -57.92 3.79 10.98
C GLU A 527 -57.34 3.51 12.37
N THR A 528 -57.98 4.11 13.37
CA THR A 528 -57.63 4.07 14.80
C THR A 528 -58.62 3.14 15.50
N THR A 529 -58.17 2.21 16.35
CA THR A 529 -58.97 1.82 17.54
C THR A 529 -58.09 1.29 18.66
N SER A 530 -58.49 1.70 19.86
CA SER A 530 -57.84 1.66 21.17
C SER A 530 -57.92 0.30 21.87
N ALA A 531 -56.88 -0.06 22.63
CA ALA A 531 -56.99 -0.58 24.00
C ALA A 531 -55.60 -0.63 24.68
N ALA A 532 -55.47 0.03 25.83
CA ALA A 532 -54.30 0.03 26.74
C ALA A 532 -54.18 -1.27 27.55
N PRO A 533 -53.02 -1.51 28.20
CA PRO A 533 -53.03 -1.34 29.66
C PRO A 533 -51.77 -0.67 30.26
N THR A 534 -52.07 0.21 31.22
CA THR A 534 -51.47 0.45 32.55
C THR A 534 -49.95 0.37 32.75
N VAL A 535 -49.35 1.53 33.01
CA VAL A 535 -48.01 1.73 33.59
C VAL A 535 -48.16 1.92 35.09
N GLU A 536 -47.58 1.05 35.90
CA GLU A 536 -47.36 1.28 37.33
C GLU A 536 -46.00 1.94 37.57
N THR A 537 -46.05 3.07 38.27
CA THR A 537 -44.91 3.85 38.75
C THR A 537 -44.32 3.16 39.97
N GLN A 538 -43.02 2.82 39.96
CA GLN A 538 -42.28 2.49 41.18
C GLN A 538 -41.16 3.50 41.43
N THR A 539 -41.28 4.09 42.61
CA THR A 539 -40.51 5.16 43.22
C THR A 539 -39.05 4.79 43.42
N ALA A 540 -38.16 5.73 43.11
CA ALA A 540 -36.74 5.67 43.42
C ALA A 540 -36.50 5.57 44.94
N ALA A 541 -35.82 4.50 45.36
CA ALA A 541 -35.29 4.35 46.71
C ALA A 541 -33.77 4.57 46.70
N VAL A 542 -33.34 5.58 47.44
CA VAL A 542 -31.95 5.91 47.77
C VAL A 542 -31.37 4.80 48.63
N VAL A 543 -30.16 4.32 48.31
CA VAL A 543 -29.38 3.38 49.14
C VAL A 543 -28.01 4.02 49.43
N PRO A 544 -27.49 3.92 50.68
CA PRO A 544 -26.56 4.90 51.24
C PRO A 544 -25.09 4.59 50.95
N THR A 545 -24.29 5.65 50.99
CA THR A 545 -22.83 5.65 51.02
C THR A 545 -22.32 4.99 52.31
N THR A 546 -21.57 3.90 52.20
CA THR A 546 -20.77 3.35 53.29
C THR A 546 -19.29 3.57 53.03
N THR A 547 -18.73 4.54 53.74
CA THR A 547 -17.29 4.70 54.00
C THR A 547 -16.89 3.75 55.13
N ALA A 548 -15.90 2.89 54.90
CA ALA A 548 -15.05 2.25 55.90
C ALA A 548 -13.97 1.43 55.14
N ALA A 549 -12.74 1.24 55.59
CA ALA A 549 -11.88 1.88 56.57
C ALA A 549 -10.48 1.33 56.23
N VAL A 550 -9.46 2.18 56.24
CA VAL A 550 -8.07 1.76 56.06
C VAL A 550 -7.66 0.93 57.28
N SER A 551 -7.31 -0.33 57.07
CA SER A 551 -6.74 -1.20 58.11
C SER A 551 -5.29 -1.52 57.74
N THR A 552 -4.37 -0.81 58.38
CA THR A 552 -2.94 -1.08 58.37
C THR A 552 -2.60 -2.20 59.36
N THR A 553 -1.93 -3.26 58.93
CA THR A 553 -1.13 -4.11 59.83
C THR A 553 0.07 -4.68 59.06
N PRO A 554 1.29 -4.71 59.65
CA PRO A 554 2.54 -4.84 58.92
C PRO A 554 3.04 -6.29 58.84
N THR A 555 3.72 -6.65 57.76
CA THR A 555 4.43 -7.94 57.65
C THR A 555 5.84 -7.76 57.10
N THR A 556 6.76 -7.60 58.05
CA THR A 556 8.14 -8.13 58.12
C THR A 556 8.80 -8.69 56.86
N THR A 557 9.87 -8.02 56.44
CA THR A 557 10.93 -8.47 55.53
C THR A 557 11.85 -9.52 56.19
N PRO A 558 12.18 -10.65 55.55
CA PRO A 558 13.33 -11.47 55.94
C PRO A 558 14.62 -10.97 55.27
N ALA A 559 15.67 -10.84 56.07
CA ALA A 559 17.01 -10.44 55.67
C ALA A 559 17.70 -11.49 54.78
N VAL A 560 18.44 -11.00 53.79
CA VAL A 560 19.39 -11.75 52.95
C VAL A 560 20.72 -11.92 53.72
N PRO A 561 21.29 -13.13 53.84
CA PRO A 561 22.65 -13.27 54.33
C PRO A 561 23.65 -13.10 53.18
N SER A 562 24.62 -12.22 53.40
CA SER A 562 25.86 -12.15 52.64
C SER A 562 26.69 -13.41 52.85
N SER A 563 27.25 -13.98 51.79
CA SER A 563 28.46 -14.79 51.90
C SER A 563 29.42 -14.50 50.75
N THR A 564 30.52 -13.85 51.14
CA THR A 564 31.80 -13.84 50.47
C THR A 564 32.42 -15.24 50.53
N ARG A 565 32.76 -15.84 49.38
CA ARG A 565 34.08 -16.40 49.09
C ARG A 565 34.23 -16.73 47.62
#